data_AF-A0A7V8EZX5-F1
#
_entry.id   AF-A0A7V8EZX5-F1
#
_cell.length_a   1.000
_cell.length_b   1.000
_cell.length_c   1.000
_cell.angle_alpha   90.00
_cell.angle_beta   90.00
_cell.angle_gamma   90.00
#
_symmetry.space_group_name_H-M   'P 1'
#
loop_
_entity.id
_entity.type
_entity.pdbx_description
1 polymer ?
#
loop_
_entity_poly.entity_id
_entity_poly.type
_entity_poly.pdbx_seq_one_letter_code
_entity_poly.pdbx_strand_id
1 'polypeptide(L)' 'MTPIERLVDFFGGQTKTALALNVSQAAVSYWVAGIHPMRAEKAFKAEELTGGKVTARELCMCPKSAQSAA' A
#
# COMPACT_ATOMS: atom_id res chain seq x y z
N MET A 1 4.33 -2.89 11.53
CA MET A 1 3.39 -2.22 10.60
C MET A 1 4.13 -1.95 9.30
N THR A 2 3.64 -2.51 8.21
CA THR A 2 4.22 -2.34 6.86
C THR A 2 3.91 -0.94 6.31
N PRO A 3 4.66 -0.45 5.31
CA PRO A 3 4.35 0.81 4.62
C PRO A 3 2.92 0.85 4.07
N ILE A 4 2.43 -0.27 3.55
CA ILE A 4 1.05 -0.41 3.05
C ILE A 4 0.04 -0.29 4.19
N GLU A 5 0.26 -0.91 5.34
CA GLU A 5 -0.63 -0.76 6.50
C GLU A 5 -0.66 0.68 7.02
N ARG A 6 0.50 1.36 7.06
CA ARG A 6 0.57 2.79 7.44
C ARG A 6 -0.20 3.67 6.47
N LEU A 7 -0.12 3.36 5.17
CA LEU A 7 -0.88 4.04 4.13
C LEU A 7 -2.39 3.84 4.35
N VAL A 8 -2.80 2.61 4.61
CA VAL A 8 -4.20 2.25 4.86
C VAL A 8 -4.74 2.96 6.10
N ASP A 9 -3.97 2.98 7.19
CA ASP A 9 -4.30 3.68 8.42
C ASP A 9 -4.42 5.20 8.20
N PHE A 10 -3.48 5.80 7.46
CA PHE A 10 -3.50 7.23 7.13
C PHE A 10 -4.78 7.66 6.41
N PHE A 11 -5.26 6.86 5.45
CA PHE A 11 -6.52 7.13 4.76
C PHE A 11 -7.75 6.74 5.58
N GLY A 12 -7.60 6.01 6.70
CA GLY A 12 -8.69 5.54 7.55
C GLY A 12 -9.39 4.29 7.00
N GLY A 13 -8.65 3.40 6.35
CA GLY A 13 -9.09 2.07 5.93
C GLY A 13 -8.91 1.76 4.44
N GLN A 14 -8.96 0.47 4.09
CA GLN A 14 -8.63 -0.02 2.74
C GLN A 14 -9.52 0.58 1.65
N THR A 15 -10.81 0.76 1.93
CA THR A 15 -11.77 1.35 0.99
C THR A 15 -11.44 2.81 0.70
N LYS A 16 -11.06 3.59 1.72
CA LYS A 16 -10.69 5.00 1.54
C LYS A 16 -9.37 5.13 0.77
N THR A 17 -8.39 4.28 1.05
CA THR A 17 -7.15 4.19 0.27
C THR A 17 -7.43 3.83 -1.19
N ALA A 18 -8.34 2.89 -1.43
CA ALA A 18 -8.71 2.47 -2.78
C ALA A 18 -9.33 3.62 -3.57
N LEU A 19 -10.26 4.37 -2.95
CA LEU A 19 -10.85 5.57 -3.54
C LEU A 19 -9.80 6.66 -3.81
N ALA A 20 -8.90 6.94 -2.87
CA ALA A 20 -7.86 7.95 -3.02
C ALA A 20 -6.86 7.61 -4.16
N LEU A 21 -6.49 6.34 -4.28
CA LEU A 21 -5.57 5.86 -5.32
C LEU A 21 -6.26 5.51 -6.63
N ASN A 22 -7.59 5.64 -6.69
CA ASN A 22 -8.44 5.22 -7.80
C ASN A 22 -8.11 3.78 -8.25
N VAL A 23 -8.27 2.84 -7.31
CA VAL A 23 -8.11 1.39 -7.48
C VAL A 23 -9.27 0.66 -6.80
N SER A 24 -9.37 -0.65 -7.02
CA SER A 24 -10.32 -1.48 -6.27
C SER A 24 -9.84 -1.75 -4.85
N GLN A 25 -10.76 -1.93 -3.90
CA GLN A 25 -10.44 -2.34 -2.53
C GLN A 25 -9.71 -3.71 -2.52
N ALA A 26 -10.01 -4.59 -3.46
CA ALA A 26 -9.30 -5.84 -3.66
C ALA A 26 -7.80 -5.62 -3.98
N ALA A 27 -7.45 -4.63 -4.81
CA ALA A 27 -6.06 -4.28 -5.08
C ALA A 27 -5.31 -3.90 -3.80
N VAL A 28 -5.94 -3.11 -2.93
CA VAL A 28 -5.38 -2.76 -1.61
C VAL A 28 -5.23 -4.00 -0.74
N SER A 29 -6.20 -4.91 -0.74
CA SER A 29 -6.10 -6.19 -0.04
C SER A 29 -4.91 -7.01 -0.51
N TYR A 30 -4.67 -7.10 -1.83
CA TYR A 30 -3.51 -7.81 -2.38
C TYR A 30 -2.18 -7.19 -1.96
N TRP A 31 -2.10 -5.87 -1.85
CA TRP A 31 -0.90 -5.18 -1.38
C TRP A 31 -0.66 -5.42 0.12
N VAL A 32 -1.70 -5.37 0.95
CA VAL A 32 -1.61 -5.69 2.39
C VAL A 32 -1.22 -7.15 2.59
N ALA A 33 -1.81 -8.06 1.81
CA ALA A 33 -1.46 -9.47 1.79
C ALA A 33 -0.05 -9.72 1.23
N GLY A 34 0.53 -8.77 0.49
CA GLY A 34 1.84 -8.87 -0.17
C GLY A 34 1.86 -9.85 -1.34
N ILE A 35 0.69 -10.15 -1.91
CA ILE A 35 0.53 -11.03 -3.07
C ILE A 35 0.99 -10.31 -4.34
N HIS A 36 0.63 -9.04 -4.48
CA HIS A 36 1.06 -8.19 -5.58
C HIS A 36 1.84 -7.00 -5.06
N PRO A 37 3.00 -6.66 -5.66
CA PRO A 37 3.68 -5.43 -5.36
C PRO A 37 2.88 -4.23 -5.90
N MET A 38 2.98 -3.10 -5.20
CA MET A 38 2.43 -1.84 -5.68
C MET A 38 3.27 -1.35 -6.87
N ARG A 39 2.61 -0.96 -7.96
CA ARG A 39 3.29 -0.36 -9.12
C ARG A 39 3.79 1.05 -8.78
N ALA A 40 4.90 1.44 -9.37
CA ALA A 40 5.50 2.77 -9.18
C ALA A 40 4.49 3.91 -9.36
N GLU A 41 3.64 3.85 -10.39
CA GLU A 41 2.59 4.86 -10.64
C GLU A 41 1.65 5.06 -9.44
N LYS A 42 1.25 3.99 -8.75
CA LYS A 42 0.37 4.06 -7.58
C LYS A 42 1.14 4.47 -6.34
N ALA A 43 2.40 4.04 -6.23
CA ALA A 43 3.28 4.36 -5.13
C ALA A 43 3.63 5.86 -5.10
N PHE A 44 3.93 6.48 -6.25
CA PHE A 44 4.13 7.93 -6.35
C PHE A 44 2.86 8.70 -5.99
N LYS A 45 1.71 8.28 -6.52
CA LYS A 45 0.42 8.90 -6.16
C LYS A 45 0.13 8.82 -4.66
N ALA A 46 0.45 7.69 -4.03
CA ALA A 46 0.32 7.50 -2.59
C ALA A 46 1.26 8.43 -1.80
N GLU A 47 2.51 8.58 -2.24
CA GLU A 47 3.48 9.48 -1.63
C GLU A 47 3.02 10.95 -1.70
N GLU A 48 2.53 11.39 -2.87
CA GLU A 48 2.00 12.75 -3.06
C GLU A 48 0.79 13.01 -2.15
N LEU A 49 -0.15 12.06 -2.07
CA LEU A 49 -1.36 12.20 -1.25
C LEU A 49 -1.07 12.16 0.25
N THR A 50 -0.01 11.46 0.67
CA THR A 50 0.40 11.38 2.07
C THR A 50 1.38 12.47 2.47
N GLY A 51 1.83 13.29 1.52
CA GLY A 51 2.85 14.31 1.75
C GLY A 51 4.20 13.74 2.18
N GLY A 52 4.58 12.58 1.66
CA GLY A 52 5.85 11.92 2.00
C GLY A 52 5.85 11.15 3.33
N LYS A 53 4.69 10.99 4.01
CA LYS A 53 4.61 10.12 5.20
C LYS A 53 4.87 8.66 4.90
N VAL A 54 4.56 8.23 3.68
CA VAL A 54 4.88 6.91 3.15
C VAL A 54 5.46 7.10 1.75
N THR A 55 6.72 6.71 1.55
CA THR A 55 7.41 6.96 0.27
C THR A 55 7.12 5.88 -0.75
N ALA A 56 7.14 6.24 -2.04
CA ALA A 56 6.96 5.30 -3.14
C ALA A 56 8.01 4.18 -3.11
N ARG A 57 9.23 4.51 -2.67
CA ARG A 57 10.31 3.54 -2.48
C ARG A 57 9.93 2.47 -1.45
N GLU A 58 9.40 2.85 -0.29
CA GLU A 58 8.94 1.91 0.73
C GLU A 58 7.77 1.04 0.23
N LEU A 59 6.85 1.62 -0.54
CA LEU A 59 5.69 0.93 -1.10
C LEU A 59 6.06 -0.08 -2.19
N CYS A 60 7.03 0.26 -3.05
CA CYS A 60 7.52 -0.61 -4.12
C CYS A 60 8.48 -1.70 -3.59
N MET A 61 9.24 -1.41 -2.53
CA MET A 61 10.21 -2.33 -1.92
C MET A 61 9.60 -3.22 -0.84
N CYS A 62 8.32 -3.58 -0.94
CA CYS A 62 7.72 -4.59 -0.07
C CYS A 62 7.71 -5.99 -0.74
N PRO A 63 8.84 -6.73 -0.78
CA PRO A 63 8.79 -8.17 -0.99
C PRO A 63 8.33 -8.81 0.33
N LYS A 64 7.12 -9.35 0.39
CA LYS A 64 6.82 -10.34 1.43
C LYS A 64 7.54 -11.64 1.07
N SER A 65 8.80 -11.74 1.46
CA SER A 65 9.44 -13.02 1.76
C SER A 65 9.60 -13.10 3.28
N ALA A 66 8.50 -13.32 3.99
CA ALA A 66 8.43 -13.95 5.33
C ALA A 66 7.05 -13.67 5.96
N GLN A 67 6.09 -14.56 5.71
CA GLN A 67 5.15 -14.90 6.77
C GLN A 67 5.09 -16.42 6.82
N SER A 68 5.66 -16.96 7.89
CA SER A 68 5.81 -18.39 8.17
C SER A 68 4.48 -19.12 8.11
N ALA A 69 4.58 -20.34 7.59
CA ALA A 69 3.74 -21.45 7.95
C ALA A 69 3.56 -21.53 9.48
N ALA A 70 2.32 -21.77 9.89
CA ALA A 70 1.97 -22.38 11.17
C ALA A 70 0.95 -23.48 10.87
#